data_AF-A0A7C2RTT4-F1
#
_entry.id   AF-A0A7C2RTT4-F1
#
_cell.length_a   1.000
_cell.length_b   1.000
_cell.length_c   1.000
_cell.angle_alpha   90.00
_cell.angle_beta   90.00
_cell.angle_gamma   90.00
#
_symmetry.space_group_name_H-M   'P 1'
#
loop_
_entity.id
_entity.type
_entity.pdbx_description
1 polymer ?
#
loop_
_entity_poly.entity_id
_entity_poly.type
_entity_poly.pdbx_seq_one_letter_code
_entity_poly.pdbx_strand_id
1 'polypeptide(L)'
;MASLTLRLPDGLDEMLNVQAALSHLSRSELARVALEKYLREQAHERRMAEMVKAARFLATNPEARAESLAIAEEFLPLDNEALDIAEGRKPGEPWPEELGDIWWKE
;
A
#
# COMPACT_ATOMS: atom_id res chain seq x y z
N MET A 1 -20.19 -2.64 -24.97
CA MET A 1 -20.01 -1.25 -24.49
C MET A 1 -21.34 -0.74 -23.97
N ALA A 2 -21.37 -0.11 -22.80
CA ALA A 2 -22.57 0.50 -22.23
C ALA A 2 -22.57 2.01 -22.46
N SER A 3 -23.75 2.63 -22.60
CA SER A 3 -23.91 4.08 -22.70
C SER A 3 -24.35 4.67 -21.36
N LEU A 4 -23.84 5.87 -21.04
CA LEU A 4 -24.18 6.63 -19.85
C LEU A 4 -24.49 8.07 -20.26
N THR A 5 -25.66 8.57 -19.90
CA THR A 5 -26.04 9.98 -20.12
C THR A 5 -26.02 10.70 -18.78
N LEU A 6 -25.26 11.78 -18.68
CA LEU A 6 -25.08 12.56 -17.46
C LEU A 6 -25.46 14.01 -17.73
N ARG A 7 -26.13 14.65 -16.76
CA ARG A 7 -26.27 16.10 -16.73
C ARG A 7 -25.15 16.67 -15.88
N LEU A 8 -24.39 17.60 -16.46
CA LEU A 8 -23.28 18.27 -15.78
C LEU A 8 -23.71 19.68 -15.40
N PRO A 9 -23.27 20.21 -14.25
CA PRO A 9 -23.34 21.64 -13.98
C PRO A 9 -22.55 22.42 -15.04
N ASP A 10 -23.01 23.62 -15.40
CA ASP A 10 -22.43 24.42 -16.49
C ASP A 10 -20.91 24.63 -16.34
N GLY A 11 -20.45 24.95 -15.12
CA GLY A 11 -19.01 25.12 -14.87
C GLY A 11 -18.18 23.86 -15.10
N LEU A 12 -18.74 22.67 -14.83
CA LEU A 12 -18.05 21.41 -15.11
C LEU A 12 -18.05 21.09 -16.62
N ASP A 13 -19.12 21.46 -17.34
CA ASP A 13 -19.17 21.33 -18.79
C ASP A 13 -18.07 22.15 -19.47
N GLU A 14 -17.93 23.41 -19.06
CA GLU A 14 -16.90 24.33 -19.55
C GLU A 14 -15.49 23.81 -19.26
N MET A 15 -15.23 23.38 -18.01
CA MET A 15 -13.93 22.78 -17.64
C MET A 15 -13.60 21.55 -18.50
N LEU A 16 -14.60 20.70 -18.78
CA LEU A 16 -14.41 19.52 -19.61
C LEU A 16 -14.07 19.88 -21.06
N ASN A 17 -14.68 20.94 -21.60
CA ASN A 17 -14.40 21.45 -22.95
C ASN A 17 -12.97 21.99 -23.05
N VAL A 18 -12.55 22.81 -22.07
CA VAL A 18 -11.19 23.35 -22.02
C VAL A 18 -10.17 22.22 -21.92
N GLN A 19 -10.39 21.27 -21.01
CA GLN A 19 -9.47 20.16 -20.82
C GLN A 19 -9.37 19.26 -22.06
N ALA A 20 -10.50 18.98 -22.72
CA ALA A 20 -10.54 18.22 -23.97
C ALA A 20 -9.69 18.85 -25.07
N ALA A 21 -9.75 20.18 -25.20
CA ALA A 21 -8.94 20.93 -26.15
C ALA A 21 -7.44 20.84 -25.82
N LEU A 22 -7.07 20.95 -24.54
CA LEU A 22 -5.68 20.89 -24.08
C LEU A 22 -5.05 19.49 -24.18
N SER A 23 -5.83 18.44 -23.89
CA SER A 23 -5.33 17.07 -23.87
C SER A 23 -5.47 16.34 -25.21
N HIS A 24 -6.08 16.98 -26.22
CA HIS A 24 -6.44 16.36 -27.51
C HIS A 24 -7.27 15.07 -27.36
N LEU A 25 -8.09 14.99 -26.32
CA LEU A 25 -8.98 13.85 -26.06
C LEU A 25 -10.43 14.28 -26.23
N SER A 26 -11.30 13.36 -26.62
CA SER A 26 -12.73 13.65 -26.61
C SER A 26 -13.24 13.82 -25.17
N ARG A 27 -14.33 14.58 -25.03
CA ARG A 27 -15.05 14.75 -23.77
C ARG A 27 -15.40 13.40 -23.11
N SER A 28 -15.87 12.45 -23.93
CA SER A 28 -16.25 11.12 -23.48
C SER A 28 -15.07 10.28 -23.01
N GLU A 29 -13.89 10.45 -23.62
CA GLU A 29 -12.66 9.79 -23.17
C GLU A 29 -12.16 10.37 -21.85
N LEU A 30 -12.13 11.70 -21.72
CA LEU A 30 -11.78 12.35 -20.45
C LEU A 30 -12.71 11.94 -19.32
N ALA A 31 -14.03 11.96 -19.56
CA ALA A 31 -15.01 11.52 -18.58
C ALA A 31 -14.79 10.05 -18.18
N ARG A 32 -14.49 9.17 -19.13
CA ARG A 32 -14.23 7.75 -18.86
C ARG A 32 -12.97 7.56 -18.01
N VAL A 33 -11.88 8.23 -18.36
CA VAL A 33 -10.60 8.14 -17.62
C VAL A 33 -10.76 8.69 -16.20
N ALA A 34 -11.46 9.83 -16.05
CA ALA A 34 -11.72 10.42 -14.74
C ALA A 34 -12.59 9.49 -13.87
N LEU A 35 -13.66 8.92 -14.43
CA LEU A 35 -14.52 7.95 -13.74
C LEU A 35 -13.75 6.70 -13.34
N GLU A 36 -12.93 6.14 -14.23
CA GLU A 36 -12.14 4.96 -13.94
C GLU A 36 -11.14 5.21 -12.81
N LYS A 37 -10.43 6.35 -12.87
CA LYS A 37 -9.50 6.75 -11.81
C LYS A 37 -10.22 6.89 -10.47
N TYR A 38 -11.34 7.62 -10.45
CA TYR A 38 -12.12 7.85 -9.23
C TYR A 38 -12.61 6.53 -8.63
N LEU A 39 -13.16 5.62 -9.45
CA LEU A 39 -13.66 4.33 -8.95
C LEU A 39 -12.52 3.45 -8.41
N ARG A 40 -11.36 3.44 -9.07
CA ARG A 40 -10.18 2.70 -8.58
C ARG A 40 -9.67 3.27 -7.26
N GLU A 41 -9.61 4.59 -7.14
CA GLU A 41 -9.18 5.29 -5.92
C GLU A 41 -10.14 4.99 -4.76
N GLN A 42 -11.46 5.11 -4.98
CA GLN A 42 -12.47 4.77 -3.98
C GLN A 42 -12.42 3.29 -3.55
N ALA A 43 -12.19 2.38 -4.50
CA ALA A 43 -12.04 0.96 -4.18
C ALA A 43 -10.77 0.69 -3.36
N HIS A 44 -9.68 1.37 -3.68
CA HIS A 44 -8.43 1.29 -2.94
C HIS A 44 -8.60 1.83 -1.52
N GLU A 45 -9.18 3.03 -1.35
CA GLU A 45 -9.44 3.65 -0.05
C GLU A 45 -10.28 2.74 0.86
N ARG A 46 -11.38 2.17 0.33
CA ARG A 46 -12.23 1.24 1.10
C ARG A 46 -11.47 0.00 1.54
N ARG A 47 -10.66 -0.58 0.64
CA ARG A 47 -9.83 -1.75 0.97
C ARG A 47 -8.81 -1.42 2.06
N MET A 48 -8.15 -0.28 1.93
CA MET A 48 -7.18 0.20 2.92
C MET A 48 -7.81 0.46 4.28
N ALA A 49 -9.03 1.03 4.31
CA ALA A 49 -9.77 1.26 5.54
C ALA A 49 -10.07 -0.06 6.27
N GLU A 50 -10.51 -1.09 5.54
CA GLU A 50 -10.74 -2.42 6.14
C GLU A 50 -9.43 -3.07 6.61
N MET A 51 -8.32 -2.90 5.88
CA MET A 51 -7.01 -3.41 6.30
C MET A 51 -6.54 -2.73 7.59
N VAL A 52 -6.69 -1.40 7.70
CA VAL A 52 -6.36 -0.65 8.93
C VAL A 52 -7.24 -1.12 10.09
N LYS A 53 -8.52 -1.38 9.86
CA LYS A 53 -9.43 -1.90 10.88
C LYS A 53 -8.99 -3.29 11.36
N ALA A 54 -8.61 -4.18 10.46
CA ALA A 54 -8.10 -5.51 10.81
C ALA A 54 -6.78 -5.42 11.59
N ALA A 55 -5.82 -4.60 11.14
CA ALA A 55 -4.56 -4.39 11.83
C ALA A 55 -4.76 -3.83 13.24
N ARG A 56 -5.68 -2.87 13.41
CA ARG A 56 -6.07 -2.34 14.73
C ARG A 56 -6.67 -3.43 15.62
N PHE A 57 -7.52 -4.28 15.07
CA PHE A 57 -8.09 -5.40 15.82
C PHE A 57 -6.98 -6.34 16.32
N LEU A 58 -6.07 -6.77 15.46
CA LEU A 58 -4.94 -7.63 15.83
C LEU A 58 -4.05 -6.99 16.91
N ALA A 59 -3.84 -5.66 16.85
CA ALA A 59 -3.01 -4.96 17.82
C ALA A 59 -3.69 -4.71 19.17
N THR A 60 -5.02 -4.57 19.20
CA THR A 60 -5.75 -4.14 20.41
C THR A 60 -6.55 -5.26 21.07
N ASN A 61 -6.87 -6.34 20.35
CA ASN A 61 -7.46 -7.53 20.93
C ASN A 61 -6.37 -8.36 21.63
N PRO A 62 -6.46 -8.60 22.95
CA PRO A 62 -5.40 -9.28 23.70
C PRO A 62 -5.10 -10.72 23.23
N GLU A 63 -6.15 -11.47 22.85
CA GLU A 63 -6.02 -12.86 22.40
C GLU A 63 -5.36 -12.92 21.02
N ALA A 64 -5.87 -12.14 20.05
CA ALA A 64 -5.28 -12.08 18.71
C ALA A 64 -3.85 -11.54 18.73
N ARG A 65 -3.54 -10.59 19.63
CA ARG A 65 -2.19 -10.09 19.83
C ARG A 65 -1.26 -11.17 20.38
N ALA A 66 -1.72 -11.93 21.38
CA ALA A 66 -0.93 -13.00 21.97
C ALA A 66 -0.61 -14.10 20.95
N GLU A 67 -1.61 -14.50 20.15
CA GLU A 67 -1.42 -15.44 19.05
C GLU A 67 -0.42 -14.93 18.01
N SER A 68 -0.55 -13.65 17.60
CA SER A 68 0.37 -13.03 16.64
C SER A 68 1.82 -12.99 17.17
N LEU A 69 2.01 -12.73 18.46
CA LEU A 69 3.33 -12.74 19.10
C LEU A 69 3.89 -14.16 19.18
N ALA A 70 3.08 -15.15 19.54
CA ALA A 70 3.53 -16.55 19.58
C ALA A 70 4.01 -17.04 18.21
N ILE A 71 3.29 -16.68 17.14
CA ILE A 71 3.73 -16.96 15.76
C ILE A 71 5.06 -16.25 15.48
N ALA A 72 5.18 -14.96 15.80
CA ALA A 72 6.43 -14.22 15.57
C ALA A 72 7.62 -14.83 16.33
N GLU A 73 7.42 -15.28 17.57
CA GLU A 73 8.44 -15.94 18.39
C GLU A 73 8.86 -17.30 17.81
N GLU A 74 7.91 -18.08 17.28
CA GLU A 74 8.19 -19.37 16.63
C GLU A 74 9.04 -19.22 15.37
N PHE A 75 8.77 -18.18 14.58
CA PHE A 75 9.45 -17.95 13.30
C PHE A 75 10.75 -17.14 13.43
N LEU A 76 10.97 -16.43 14.56
CA LEU A 76 12.14 -15.59 14.76
C LEU A 76 13.50 -16.28 14.46
N PRO A 77 13.75 -17.55 14.87
CA PRO A 77 14.99 -18.23 14.52
C PRO A 77 15.13 -18.43 13.01
N LEU A 78 14.06 -18.86 12.34
CA LEU A 78 14.05 -19.12 10.90
C LEU A 78 14.25 -17.82 10.09
N ASP A 79 13.63 -16.72 10.53
CA ASP A 79 13.77 -15.41 9.90
C ASP A 79 15.22 -14.89 10.03
N ASN A 80 15.85 -15.08 11.20
CA ASN A 80 17.25 -14.72 11.41
C ASN A 80 18.20 -15.58 10.56
N GLU A 81 17.99 -16.89 10.49
CA GLU A 81 18.79 -17.78 9.63
C GLU A 81 18.66 -17.40 8.14
N ALA A 82 17.45 -17.08 7.70
CA ALA A 82 17.20 -16.62 6.33
C ALA A 82 17.90 -15.28 6.04
N LEU A 83 17.90 -14.36 7.01
CA LEU A 83 18.61 -13.09 6.90
C LEU A 83 20.12 -13.28 6.81
N ASP A 84 20.70 -14.11 7.68
CA ASP A 84 22.13 -14.45 7.66
C ASP A 84 22.55 -14.98 6.29
N ILE A 85 21.77 -15.90 5.70
CA ILE A 85 22.03 -16.44 4.36
C ILE A 85 21.96 -15.35 3.29
N ALA A 86 20.95 -14.47 3.34
CA ALA A 86 20.78 -13.39 2.37
C ALA A 86 21.93 -12.37 2.42
N GLU A 87 22.49 -12.14 3.62
CA GLU A 87 23.65 -11.27 3.84
C GLU A 87 25.00 -11.97 3.60
N GLY A 88 24.98 -13.25 3.22
CA GLY A 88 26.19 -14.05 2.99
C GLY A 88 26.95 -14.41 4.26
N ARG A 89 26.30 -14.31 5.42
CA ARG A 89 26.80 -14.71 6.73
C ARG A 89 26.43 -16.16 7.01
N LYS A 90 27.17 -16.79 7.93
CA LYS A 90 26.77 -18.11 8.40
C LYS A 90 25.67 -17.95 9.45
N PRO A 91 24.60 -18.76 9.37
CA PRO A 91 23.56 -18.77 10.39
C PRO A 91 24.12 -18.84 11.81
N GLY A 92 23.77 -17.86 12.65
CA GLY A 92 24.18 -17.81 14.06
C GLY A 92 25.56 -17.22 14.34
N GLU A 93 26.24 -16.61 13.36
CA GLU A 93 27.42 -15.77 13.63
C GLU A 93 27.00 -14.44 14.30
N PRO A 94 27.70 -13.95 15.34
CA PRO A 94 27.37 -12.68 16.00
C PRO A 94 27.38 -11.52 15.01
N TRP A 95 26.53 -10.52 15.25
CA TRP A 95 26.52 -9.29 14.43
C TRP A 95 27.84 -8.53 14.62
N PRO A 96 28.38 -7.85 13.58
CA PRO A 96 29.60 -7.03 13.72
C PRO A 96 29.51 -6.01 14.86
N GLU A 97 28.32 -5.45 15.09
CA GLU A 97 28.02 -4.52 16.18
C GLU A 97 28.12 -5.17 17.57
N GLU A 98 27.80 -6.47 17.69
CA GLU A 98 27.97 -7.28 18.90
C GLU A 98 29.44 -7.64 19.16
N LEU A 99 30.27 -7.60 18.11
CA LEU A 99 31.73 -7.75 18.15
C LEU A 99 32.46 -6.41 18.35
N GLY A 100 31.74 -5.29 18.40
CA GLY A 100 32.28 -3.95 18.66
C GLY A 100 32.61 -3.13 17.41
N ASP A 101 32.35 -3.64 16.21
CA ASP A 101 32.55 -2.92 14.95
C ASP A 101 31.31 -2.07 14.65
N ILE A 102 31.40 -0.78 15.03
CA ILE A 102 30.36 0.21 14.81
C ILE A 102 30.65 0.98 13.52
N TRP A 103 29.86 0.75 12.47
CA TRP A 103 30.07 1.29 11.12
C TRP A 103 29.74 2.79 10.94
N TRP A 104 29.16 3.46 11.94
CA TRP A 104 28.78 4.88 11.88
C TRP A 104 29.75 5.83 12.60
N LYS A 105 30.98 5.39 12.89
CA LYS A 105 31.98 6.17 13.63
C LYS A 105 33.18 6.68 12.82
N GLU A 106 33.12 6.65 11.49
CA GLU A 106 34.06 7.34 10.61
C GLU A 106 33.45 8.58 9.94
#